data_AF-A0A940PGY6-F1
#
_entry.id   AF-A0A940PGY6-F1
#
_cell.length_a   1.000
_cell.length_b   1.000
_cell.length_c   1.000
_cell.angle_alpha   90.00
_cell.angle_beta   90.00
_cell.angle_gamma   90.00
#
_symmetry.space_group_name_H-M   'P 1'
#
loop_
_entity.id
_entity.type
_entity.pdbx_description
1 polymer ?
#
loop_
_entity_poly.entity_id
_entity_poly.type
_entity_poly.pdbx_seq_one_letter_code
_entity_poly.pdbx_strand_id
1 'polypeptide(L)'
;MRTFRFIAGVLTISVVTALTGCFAWYDYNSASNYGSKRDMPRQDTSRAYQTQQQYAPVSHKITKLEMNQFLSDQVAAMNGVNSAIILMGDNVAYTAITIDGTATGTRGKREIRAPETNNYGLANSLYSTYTHQSDYANPDERISITSVAETEMHHEHLSHLFKQKIAEKIRSLQPSVTDVYITANRDIVNQFNRLAIESWNGRSLEPYRGHFAALMEMTFGTSPTIPNQAESNGREY
;
A
#
# COMPACT_ATOMS: atom_id res chain seq x y z
N MET A 1 46.29 -45.11 -21.91
CA MET A 1 45.26 -44.98 -20.85
C MET A 1 45.43 -43.74 -19.94
N ARG A 2 46.11 -42.67 -20.39
CA ARG A 2 46.28 -41.42 -19.61
C ARG A 2 45.38 -40.28 -20.10
N THR A 3 45.06 -40.23 -21.38
CA THR A 3 44.21 -39.19 -22.00
C THR A 3 42.73 -39.30 -21.64
N PHE A 4 42.23 -40.53 -21.44
CA PHE A 4 40.83 -40.76 -21.06
C PHE A 4 40.47 -40.26 -19.65
N ARG A 5 41.45 -40.23 -18.74
CA ARG A 5 41.27 -39.71 -17.37
C ARG A 5 41.21 -38.18 -17.31
N PHE A 6 41.86 -37.49 -18.24
CA PHE A 6 41.79 -36.03 -18.35
C PHE A 6 40.45 -35.57 -18.95
N ILE A 7 39.92 -36.29 -19.93
CA ILE A 7 38.62 -35.96 -20.55
C ILE A 7 37.48 -36.13 -19.54
N ALA A 8 37.51 -37.18 -18.72
CA ALA A 8 36.51 -37.39 -17.67
C ALA A 8 36.57 -36.32 -16.56
N GLY A 9 37.75 -35.80 -16.23
CA GLY A 9 37.91 -34.75 -15.21
C GLY A 9 37.46 -33.36 -15.65
N VAL A 10 37.61 -33.02 -16.93
CA VAL A 10 37.14 -31.73 -17.47
C VAL A 10 35.61 -31.71 -17.60
N LEU A 11 35.01 -32.86 -17.93
CA LEU A 11 33.56 -32.97 -18.13
C LEU A 11 32.78 -32.88 -16.80
N THR A 12 33.34 -33.37 -15.70
CA THR A 12 32.70 -33.26 -14.37
C THR A 12 32.78 -31.85 -13.79
N ILE A 13 33.85 -31.09 -14.05
CA ILE A 13 33.97 -29.70 -13.58
C ILE A 13 32.98 -28.78 -14.30
N SER A 14 32.78 -28.96 -15.62
CA SER A 14 31.80 -28.17 -16.39
C SER A 14 30.35 -28.40 -15.96
N VAL A 15 30.00 -29.60 -15.49
CA VAL A 15 28.64 -29.91 -15.01
C VAL A 15 28.38 -29.28 -13.63
N VAL A 16 29.40 -29.17 -12.77
CA VAL A 16 29.25 -28.57 -11.43
C VAL A 16 29.10 -27.04 -11.51
N THR A 17 29.77 -26.37 -12.46
CA THR A 17 29.63 -24.91 -12.64
C THR A 17 28.29 -24.50 -13.26
N ALA A 18 27.58 -25.41 -13.93
CA ALA A 18 26.25 -25.14 -14.49
C ALA A 18 25.13 -25.21 -13.44
N LEU A 19 25.36 -25.86 -12.29
CA LEU A 19 24.34 -26.07 -11.26
C LEU A 19 24.39 -25.04 -10.11
N THR A 20 25.46 -24.24 -10.00
CA THR A 20 25.58 -23.20 -8.96
C THR A 20 25.05 -21.82 -9.40
N GLY A 21 24.35 -21.76 -10.54
CA GLY A 21 23.79 -20.54 -11.11
C GLY A 21 22.39 -20.16 -10.63
N CYS A 22 21.96 -20.54 -9.42
CA CYS A 22 20.79 -19.90 -8.80
C CYS A 22 21.20 -18.56 -8.17
N PHE A 23 21.63 -17.62 -9.01
CA PHE A 23 21.59 -16.22 -8.62
C PHE A 23 20.10 -15.84 -8.58
N ALA A 24 19.53 -15.69 -7.39
CA ALA A 24 18.23 -15.08 -7.22
C ALA A 24 18.32 -13.64 -7.74
N TRP A 25 17.95 -13.45 -9.01
CA TRP A 25 17.81 -12.13 -9.60
C TRP A 25 16.69 -11.42 -8.83
N TYR A 26 17.04 -10.36 -8.13
CA TYR A 26 16.07 -9.58 -7.38
C TYR A 26 15.29 -8.74 -8.40
N ASP A 27 14.02 -9.08 -8.61
CA ASP A 27 13.17 -8.31 -9.49
C ASP A 27 12.81 -6.99 -8.84
N TYR A 28 13.30 -5.91 -9.44
CA TYR A 28 12.99 -4.54 -9.06
C TYR A 28 11.49 -4.22 -9.21
N ASN A 29 10.81 -4.92 -10.10
CA ASN A 29 9.37 -4.90 -10.32
C ASN A 29 8.68 -6.10 -9.67
N SER A 30 9.26 -6.68 -8.61
CA SER A 30 8.62 -7.80 -7.95
C SER A 30 7.24 -7.37 -7.46
N ALA A 31 6.24 -8.16 -7.83
CA ALA A 31 4.87 -7.88 -7.41
C ALA A 31 4.68 -8.09 -5.91
N SER A 32 5.64 -8.67 -5.19
CA SER A 32 5.52 -9.12 -3.79
C SER A 32 6.62 -8.60 -2.85
N ASN A 33 7.50 -7.71 -3.30
CA ASN A 33 8.48 -7.06 -2.43
C ASN A 33 8.63 -5.58 -2.77
N TYR A 34 8.11 -4.74 -1.88
CA TYR A 34 8.14 -3.30 -1.95
C TYR A 34 9.26 -2.68 -1.09
N GLY A 35 10.12 -3.50 -0.48
CA GLY A 35 11.29 -3.01 0.23
C GLY A 35 12.42 -2.64 -0.73
N SER A 36 13.07 -1.51 -0.50
CA SER A 36 14.32 -1.16 -1.20
C SER A 36 15.55 -1.57 -0.36
N LYS A 37 16.62 -2.07 -0.99
CA LYS A 37 17.90 -2.36 -0.30
C LYS A 37 18.96 -1.29 -0.61
N ARG A 38 19.85 -1.06 0.37
CA ARG A 38 20.95 -0.07 0.35
C ARG A 38 21.88 -0.14 -0.88
N ASP A 39 22.11 -1.34 -1.41
CA ASP A 39 23.16 -1.60 -2.40
C ASP A 39 22.63 -1.76 -3.84
N MET A 40 21.35 -1.45 -4.08
CA MET A 40 20.73 -1.61 -5.40
C MET A 40 20.54 -0.28 -6.15
N PRO A 41 20.41 -0.33 -7.50
CA PRO A 41 20.13 0.85 -8.32
C PRO A 41 18.90 1.60 -7.82
N ARG A 42 18.92 2.93 -7.92
CA ARG A 42 17.81 3.78 -7.48
C ARG A 42 16.59 3.53 -8.36
N GLN A 43 15.41 3.78 -7.77
CA GLN A 43 14.21 3.98 -8.57
C GLN A 43 14.36 5.26 -9.37
N ASP A 44 14.63 5.16 -10.66
CA ASP A 44 14.66 6.33 -11.55
C ASP A 44 13.25 6.74 -12.03
N THR A 45 12.18 6.27 -11.38
CA THR A 45 10.81 6.72 -11.71
C THR A 45 10.43 7.95 -10.91
N SER A 46 9.83 8.93 -11.58
CA SER A 46 9.24 10.10 -10.90
C SER A 46 8.08 9.66 -10.00
N ARG A 47 7.96 10.30 -8.83
CA ARG A 47 6.89 10.03 -7.87
C ARG A 47 5.53 10.14 -8.56
N ALA A 48 4.67 9.14 -8.38
CA ALA A 48 3.35 9.06 -9.03
C ALA A 48 2.17 9.43 -8.11
N TYR A 49 2.41 9.64 -6.82
CA TYR A 49 1.42 9.96 -5.79
C TYR A 49 1.76 11.26 -5.06
N GLN A 50 0.76 11.96 -4.53
CA GLN A 50 0.87 13.26 -3.86
C GLN A 50 1.82 14.24 -4.57
N THR A 51 1.78 14.22 -5.90
CA THR A 51 2.70 14.95 -6.77
C THR A 51 2.49 16.46 -6.68
N GLN A 52 1.25 16.92 -6.47
CA GLN A 52 0.95 18.34 -6.36
C GLN A 52 1.48 18.93 -5.04
N GLN A 53 1.33 18.16 -3.96
CA GLN A 53 1.77 18.56 -2.62
C GLN A 53 3.29 18.62 -2.47
N GLN A 54 4.08 18.22 -3.46
CA GLN A 54 5.54 18.39 -3.42
C GLN A 54 5.99 19.84 -3.68
N TYR A 55 5.21 20.61 -4.45
CA TYR A 55 5.65 21.91 -4.97
C TYR A 55 4.84 23.09 -4.43
N ALA A 56 3.59 22.84 -4.07
CA ALA A 56 2.67 23.89 -3.65
C ALA A 56 1.71 23.39 -2.57
N PRO A 57 1.12 24.31 -1.79
CA PRO A 57 -0.01 23.96 -0.95
C PRO A 57 -1.15 23.38 -1.77
N VAL A 58 -1.80 22.34 -1.27
CA VAL A 58 -2.94 21.66 -1.91
C VAL A 58 -4.22 21.88 -1.13
N SER A 59 -5.36 21.73 -1.81
CA SER A 59 -6.69 21.77 -1.21
C SER A 59 -7.41 20.48 -1.57
N HIS A 60 -7.99 19.81 -0.59
CA HIS A 60 -8.80 18.60 -0.80
C HIS A 60 -10.29 18.88 -0.99
N LYS A 61 -10.65 20.16 -1.17
CA LYS A 61 -12.01 20.54 -1.58
C LYS A 61 -12.30 20.02 -2.97
N ILE A 62 -13.43 19.32 -3.09
CA ILE A 62 -13.85 18.63 -4.31
C ILE A 62 -15.25 19.09 -4.73
N THR A 63 -15.50 19.14 -6.03
CA THR A 63 -16.82 19.49 -6.58
C THR A 63 -17.75 18.29 -6.72
N LYS A 64 -17.18 17.12 -6.94
CA LYS A 64 -17.89 15.85 -7.07
C LYS A 64 -17.19 14.77 -6.24
N LEU A 65 -17.95 13.88 -5.61
CA LEU A 65 -17.44 12.70 -4.93
C LEU A 65 -18.12 11.44 -5.45
N GLU A 66 -17.34 10.49 -5.95
CA GLU A 66 -17.87 9.23 -6.44
C GLU A 66 -16.96 8.04 -6.12
N MET A 67 -17.55 6.88 -5.87
CA MET A 67 -16.77 5.66 -5.70
C MET A 67 -16.41 5.08 -7.07
N ASN A 68 -15.15 4.67 -7.23
CA ASN A 68 -14.71 3.93 -8.41
C ASN A 68 -14.48 2.46 -8.05
N GLN A 69 -15.50 1.64 -8.26
CA GLN A 69 -15.44 0.20 -7.97
C GLN A 69 -14.36 -0.50 -8.81
N PHE A 70 -14.27 -0.18 -10.11
CA PHE A 70 -13.31 -0.82 -11.00
C PHE A 70 -11.86 -0.60 -10.53
N LEU A 71 -11.49 0.64 -10.20
CA LEU A 71 -10.15 0.92 -9.67
C LEU A 71 -9.93 0.23 -8.32
N SER A 72 -10.96 0.22 -7.45
CA SER A 72 -10.90 -0.45 -6.14
C SER A 72 -10.56 -1.93 -6.29
N ASP A 73 -11.25 -2.63 -7.20
CA ASP A 73 -10.99 -4.05 -7.48
C ASP A 73 -9.60 -4.29 -8.05
N GLN A 74 -9.14 -3.39 -8.94
CA GLN A 74 -7.82 -3.51 -9.57
C GLN A 74 -6.67 -3.27 -8.61
N VAL A 75 -6.84 -2.41 -7.60
CA VAL A 75 -5.84 -2.20 -6.55
C VAL A 75 -5.92 -3.29 -5.48
N ALA A 76 -7.12 -3.77 -5.14
CA ALA A 76 -7.29 -4.91 -4.23
C ALA A 76 -6.66 -6.21 -4.77
N ALA A 77 -6.50 -6.34 -6.09
CA ALA A 77 -5.83 -7.47 -6.73
C ALA A 77 -4.28 -7.41 -6.70
N MET A 78 -3.69 -6.35 -6.14
CA MET A 78 -2.23 -6.23 -5.98
C MET A 78 -1.75 -7.01 -4.76
N ASN A 79 -0.58 -7.66 -4.83
CA ASN A 79 -0.03 -8.28 -3.62
C ASN A 79 0.29 -7.19 -2.58
N GLY A 80 0.20 -7.53 -1.29
CA GLY A 80 0.31 -6.59 -0.18
C GLY A 80 -0.96 -5.77 0.05
N VAL A 81 -1.99 -5.90 -0.77
CA VAL A 81 -3.28 -5.23 -0.59
C VAL A 81 -4.34 -6.28 -0.29
N ASN A 82 -4.86 -6.28 0.93
CA ASN A 82 -5.98 -7.13 1.33
C ASN A 82 -7.33 -6.60 0.80
N SER A 83 -7.51 -5.29 0.85
CA SER A 83 -8.70 -4.61 0.33
C SER A 83 -8.37 -3.19 -0.08
N ALA A 84 -9.12 -2.63 -1.03
CA ALA A 84 -8.99 -1.24 -1.44
C ALA A 84 -10.35 -0.61 -1.67
N ILE A 85 -10.49 0.66 -1.28
CA ILE A 85 -11.61 1.52 -1.66
C ILE A 85 -11.04 2.80 -2.23
N ILE A 86 -11.48 3.12 -3.44
CA ILE A 86 -11.05 4.31 -4.17
C ILE A 86 -12.24 5.23 -4.36
N LEU A 87 -12.13 6.41 -3.77
CA LEU A 87 -13.07 7.51 -3.94
C LEU A 87 -12.41 8.55 -4.84
N MET A 88 -13.12 8.93 -5.89
CA MET A 88 -12.71 9.95 -6.85
C MET A 88 -13.29 11.28 -6.43
N GLY A 89 -12.41 12.26 -6.26
CA GLY A 89 -12.77 13.66 -6.08
C GLY A 89 -12.31 14.46 -7.28
N ASP A 90 -13.23 14.85 -8.16
CA ASP A 90 -12.91 15.46 -9.46
C ASP A 90 -11.88 14.62 -10.26
N ASN A 91 -10.63 15.07 -10.35
CA ASN A 91 -9.52 14.37 -11.01
C ASN A 91 -8.47 13.81 -10.02
N VAL A 92 -8.82 13.64 -8.74
CA VAL A 92 -7.93 13.13 -7.69
C VAL A 92 -8.47 11.81 -7.17
N ALA A 93 -7.59 10.82 -7.05
CA ALA A 93 -7.94 9.51 -6.49
C ALA A 93 -7.52 9.45 -5.02
N TYR A 94 -8.49 9.28 -4.13
CA TYR A 94 -8.27 9.01 -2.72
C TYR A 94 -8.41 7.51 -2.50
N THR A 95 -7.37 6.91 -1.94
CA THR A 95 -7.20 5.46 -1.89
C THR A 95 -7.01 5.04 -0.44
N ALA A 96 -7.99 4.31 0.10
CA ALA A 96 -7.89 3.65 1.38
C ALA A 96 -7.64 2.16 1.15
N ILE A 97 -6.58 1.64 1.75
CA ILE A 97 -6.19 0.23 1.62
C ILE A 97 -6.08 -0.43 2.98
N THR A 98 -6.24 -1.75 2.99
CA THR A 98 -5.71 -2.60 4.04
C THR A 98 -4.63 -3.51 3.47
N ILE A 99 -3.68 -3.92 4.30
CA ILE A 99 -2.48 -4.64 3.91
C ILE A 99 -2.64 -6.12 4.29
N ASP A 100 -2.06 -7.03 3.50
CA ASP A 100 -1.88 -8.44 3.87
C ASP A 100 -0.40 -8.86 3.84
N GLY A 101 -0.15 -10.11 4.22
CA GLY A 101 1.17 -10.74 4.18
C GLY A 101 1.59 -11.29 2.81
N THR A 102 0.89 -10.99 1.70
CA THR A 102 1.26 -11.50 0.37
C THR A 102 2.44 -10.74 -0.24
N ALA A 103 2.80 -9.58 0.32
CA ALA A 103 4.00 -8.84 -0.03
C ALA A 103 4.81 -8.41 1.20
N THR A 104 6.12 -8.25 1.00
CA THR A 104 7.05 -7.73 2.01
C THR A 104 7.41 -6.28 1.72
N GLY A 105 7.82 -5.53 2.75
CA GLY A 105 8.25 -4.14 2.60
C GLY A 105 7.13 -3.17 2.21
N THR A 106 5.87 -3.46 2.55
CA THR A 106 4.73 -2.53 2.41
C THR A 106 4.79 -1.34 3.37
N ARG A 107 5.63 -1.44 4.41
CA ARG A 107 5.95 -0.39 5.38
C ARG A 107 7.42 0.00 5.29
N GLY A 108 7.71 1.30 5.41
CA GLY A 108 9.05 1.83 5.59
C GLY A 108 9.61 1.48 6.96
N LYS A 109 10.91 1.21 7.03
CA LYS A 109 11.60 0.65 8.23
C LYS A 109 11.83 1.63 9.40
N ARG A 110 11.09 2.73 9.50
CA ARG A 110 11.23 3.68 10.61
C ARG A 110 10.17 3.42 11.69
N GLU A 111 10.69 3.10 12.87
CA GLU A 111 10.04 2.97 14.18
C GLU A 111 9.23 1.69 14.48
N ILE A 112 9.92 0.82 15.23
CA ILE A 112 9.34 -0.19 16.12
C ILE A 112 8.56 0.57 17.22
N ARG A 113 7.32 1.00 16.96
CA ARG A 113 6.26 1.50 17.88
C ARG A 113 5.25 2.27 17.01
N ALA A 114 4.02 1.87 16.76
CA ALA A 114 3.20 0.76 17.20
C ALA A 114 2.31 0.41 16.00
N PRO A 115 2.19 -0.87 15.60
CA PRO A 115 1.12 -1.23 14.67
C PRO A 115 -0.23 -0.81 15.28
N GLU A 116 -1.14 -0.26 14.48
CA GLU A 116 -2.56 -0.14 14.86
C GLU A 116 -3.20 -1.53 15.12
N THR A 117 -2.52 -2.58 14.66
CA THR A 117 -2.81 -3.96 15.04
C THR A 117 -2.42 -4.19 16.49
N ASN A 118 -3.40 -4.59 17.31
CA ASN A 118 -3.10 -5.27 18.55
C ASN A 118 -2.41 -6.61 18.24
N ASN A 119 -1.09 -6.57 18.39
CA ASN A 119 -0.13 -7.64 18.63
C ASN A 119 -0.77 -9.05 18.78
N TYR A 120 -0.58 -9.95 17.80
CA TYR A 120 0.05 -11.27 18.06
C TYR A 120 0.06 -12.25 16.86
N GLY A 121 -0.59 -12.00 15.72
CA GLY A 121 -0.59 -12.97 14.60
C GLY A 121 -1.16 -14.35 14.98
N LEU A 122 -1.84 -14.45 16.11
CA LEU A 122 -2.69 -15.57 16.48
C LEU A 122 -4.09 -15.19 16.00
N ALA A 123 -4.77 -16.13 15.36
CA ALA A 123 -6.21 -16.03 15.18
C ALA A 123 -6.83 -15.82 16.58
N ASN A 124 -7.19 -14.58 16.91
CA ASN A 124 -8.05 -14.33 18.06
C ASN A 124 -9.43 -14.89 17.69
N SER A 125 -9.58 -16.18 17.99
CA SER A 125 -10.85 -16.80 18.24
C SER A 125 -11.60 -15.95 19.26
N LEU A 126 -12.59 -15.18 18.79
CA LEU A 126 -13.78 -14.72 19.51
C LEU A 126 -13.62 -14.07 20.91
N TYR A 127 -12.43 -13.71 21.38
CA TYR A 127 -12.24 -13.23 22.76
C TYR A 127 -11.20 -12.10 22.87
N SER A 128 -11.64 -10.97 23.43
CA SER A 128 -10.77 -9.91 23.99
C SER A 128 -10.18 -10.39 25.32
N THR A 129 -8.86 -10.31 25.49
CA THR A 129 -8.15 -10.71 26.71
C THR A 129 -8.11 -9.63 27.81
N TYR A 130 -8.74 -8.47 27.60
CA TYR A 130 -8.76 -7.37 28.58
C TYR A 130 -10.15 -6.92 29.01
N THR A 131 -11.19 -7.29 28.27
CA THR A 131 -12.58 -6.92 28.56
C THR A 131 -13.49 -8.11 28.27
N HIS A 132 -13.75 -8.93 29.28
CA HIS A 132 -14.48 -10.21 29.15
C HIS A 132 -16.01 -10.07 28.92
N GLN A 133 -16.55 -8.89 28.60
CA GLN A 133 -17.99 -8.62 28.78
C GLN A 133 -18.66 -7.68 27.77
N SER A 134 -18.10 -7.49 26.58
CA SER A 134 -18.76 -6.66 25.55
C SER A 134 -18.54 -7.21 24.14
N ASP A 135 -19.49 -8.02 23.66
CA ASP A 135 -19.60 -8.47 22.26
C ASP A 135 -20.26 -7.42 21.34
N TYR A 136 -20.36 -6.16 21.79
CA TYR A 136 -20.92 -5.08 20.99
C TYR A 136 -19.86 -4.53 20.03
N ALA A 137 -19.66 -5.21 18.89
CA ALA A 137 -18.92 -4.62 17.77
C ALA A 137 -19.79 -3.52 17.14
N ASN A 138 -19.32 -2.27 17.18
CA ASN A 138 -20.00 -1.15 16.55
C ASN A 138 -20.13 -1.43 15.04
N PRO A 139 -21.35 -1.43 14.45
CA PRO A 139 -21.54 -1.69 13.02
C PRO A 139 -20.85 -0.68 12.08
N ASP A 140 -20.45 0.49 12.62
CA ASP A 140 -19.65 1.49 11.91
C ASP A 140 -18.14 1.18 11.87
N GLU A 141 -17.66 0.18 12.65
CA GLU A 141 -16.26 -0.24 12.73
C GLU A 141 -16.06 -1.61 12.07
N ARG A 142 -16.18 -1.66 10.74
CA ARG A 142 -16.10 -2.91 9.97
C ARG A 142 -14.69 -3.50 9.91
N ILE A 143 -13.66 -2.67 10.01
CA ILE A 143 -12.32 -3.11 10.36
C ILE A 143 -12.24 -3.04 11.88
N SER A 144 -12.61 -4.15 12.52
CA SER A 144 -12.40 -4.41 13.93
C SER A 144 -11.09 -5.17 14.12
N ILE A 145 -10.56 -5.15 15.35
CA ILE A 145 -9.43 -5.94 15.88
C ILE A 145 -9.37 -7.41 15.40
N THR A 146 -10.47 -7.95 14.90
CA THR A 146 -10.63 -9.32 14.38
C THR A 146 -10.39 -9.49 12.87
N SER A 147 -10.16 -8.43 12.10
CA SER A 147 -9.83 -8.56 10.67
C SER A 147 -8.36 -8.96 10.49
N VAL A 148 -8.08 -9.97 9.66
CA VAL A 148 -6.72 -10.38 9.23
C VAL A 148 -6.01 -9.28 8.42
N ALA A 149 -6.74 -8.21 8.11
CA ALA A 149 -6.29 -7.04 7.41
C ALA A 149 -5.41 -6.16 8.30
N GLU A 150 -4.18 -5.92 7.88
CA GLU A 150 -3.26 -5.03 8.57
C GLU A 150 -3.50 -3.57 8.18
N THR A 151 -3.30 -2.65 9.14
CA THR A 151 -3.45 -1.19 8.96
C THR A 151 -2.18 -0.46 9.40
N GLU A 152 -2.07 0.81 9.04
CA GLU A 152 -0.95 1.69 9.40
C GLU A 152 -1.48 3.09 9.77
N MET A 153 -1.15 3.57 10.98
CA MET A 153 -1.72 4.81 11.54
C MET A 153 -1.38 6.03 10.70
N HIS A 154 -0.13 6.08 10.24
CA HIS A 154 0.43 7.22 9.52
C HIS A 154 0.75 6.80 8.09
N HIS A 155 0.14 7.47 7.11
CA HIS A 155 0.30 7.10 5.70
C HIS A 155 1.76 7.28 5.21
N GLU A 156 2.56 8.07 5.93
CA GLU A 156 3.98 8.29 5.72
C GLU A 156 4.83 7.07 6.04
N HIS A 157 4.32 6.14 6.86
CA HIS A 157 4.98 4.88 7.19
C HIS A 157 4.79 3.81 6.11
N LEU A 158 3.89 4.01 5.15
CA LEU A 158 3.82 3.16 3.96
C LEU A 158 5.08 3.34 3.12
N SER A 159 5.61 2.23 2.62
CA SER A 159 6.79 2.25 1.76
C SER A 159 6.53 3.12 0.51
N HIS A 160 7.54 3.87 0.10
CA HIS A 160 7.49 4.70 -1.10
C HIS A 160 7.18 3.83 -2.31
N LEU A 161 7.83 2.68 -2.45
CA LEU A 161 7.65 1.78 -3.58
C LEU A 161 6.23 1.19 -3.62
N PHE A 162 5.64 0.88 -2.47
CA PHE A 162 4.25 0.40 -2.43
C PHE A 162 3.26 1.48 -2.87
N LYS A 163 3.37 2.70 -2.32
CA LYS A 163 2.57 3.86 -2.74
C LYS A 163 2.76 4.15 -4.24
N GLN A 164 4.00 4.08 -4.72
CA GLN A 164 4.35 4.30 -6.12
C GLN A 164 3.63 3.30 -7.04
N LYS A 165 3.68 1.99 -6.74
CA LYS A 165 3.07 0.95 -7.57
C LYS A 165 1.55 1.07 -7.62
N ILE A 166 0.92 1.39 -6.49
CA ILE A 166 -0.53 1.63 -6.43
C ILE A 166 -0.91 2.82 -7.32
N ALA A 167 -0.17 3.93 -7.22
CA ALA A 167 -0.47 5.13 -8.00
C ALA A 167 -0.19 4.94 -9.50
N GLU A 168 0.89 4.24 -9.87
CA GLU A 168 1.18 3.84 -11.26
C GLU A 168 0.05 2.98 -11.82
N LYS A 169 -0.43 1.99 -11.06
CA LYS A 169 -1.56 1.15 -11.46
C LYS A 169 -2.83 1.99 -11.70
N ILE A 170 -3.19 2.85 -10.74
CA ILE A 170 -4.37 3.73 -10.86
C ILE A 170 -4.28 4.62 -12.10
N ARG A 171 -3.16 5.33 -12.27
CA ARG A 171 -2.96 6.25 -13.41
C ARG A 171 -2.87 5.54 -14.76
N SER A 172 -2.35 4.32 -14.79
CA SER A 172 -2.33 3.51 -16.03
C SER A 172 -3.74 3.11 -16.48
N LEU A 173 -4.64 2.88 -15.53
CA LEU A 173 -6.03 2.50 -15.79
C LEU A 173 -6.95 3.71 -16.00
N GLN A 174 -6.65 4.83 -15.33
CA GLN A 174 -7.40 6.08 -15.44
C GLN A 174 -6.44 7.26 -15.63
N PRO A 175 -6.03 7.55 -16.88
CA PRO A 175 -5.07 8.63 -17.18
C PRO A 175 -5.55 10.04 -16.82
N SER A 176 -6.85 10.23 -16.59
CA SER A 176 -7.42 11.51 -16.14
C SER A 176 -7.10 11.85 -14.68
N VAL A 177 -6.55 10.90 -13.90
CA VAL A 177 -6.15 11.11 -12.51
C VAL A 177 -4.89 11.98 -12.43
N THR A 178 -5.08 13.19 -11.93
CA THR A 178 -4.03 14.19 -11.72
C THR A 178 -3.20 13.92 -10.47
N ASP A 179 -3.77 13.32 -9.43
CA ASP A 179 -3.00 12.97 -8.23
C ASP A 179 -3.63 11.81 -7.46
N VAL A 180 -2.81 11.14 -6.65
CA VAL A 180 -3.21 9.96 -5.86
C VAL A 180 -2.79 10.14 -4.40
N TYR A 181 -3.73 9.97 -3.48
CA TYR A 181 -3.51 10.00 -2.04
C TYR A 181 -3.82 8.62 -1.48
N ILE A 182 -2.88 8.02 -0.74
CA ILE A 182 -2.95 6.61 -0.30
C ILE A 182 -2.77 6.57 1.20
N THR A 183 -3.70 5.92 1.90
CA THR A 183 -3.64 5.69 3.34
C THR A 183 -4.03 4.26 3.67
N ALA A 184 -3.46 3.74 4.76
CA ALA A 184 -3.88 2.49 5.38
C ALA A 184 -4.35 2.71 6.83
N ASN A 185 -4.70 3.95 7.19
CA ASN A 185 -5.20 4.28 8.52
C ASN A 185 -6.58 3.67 8.74
N ARG A 186 -6.77 2.96 9.86
CA ARG A 186 -7.97 2.20 10.17
C ARG A 186 -9.23 3.08 10.18
N ASP A 187 -9.18 4.23 10.84
CA ASP A 187 -10.32 5.14 10.96
C ASP A 187 -10.74 5.66 9.60
N ILE A 188 -9.76 6.06 8.78
CA ILE A 188 -10.03 6.53 7.42
C ILE A 188 -10.60 5.42 6.54
N VAL A 189 -10.06 4.20 6.62
CA VAL A 189 -10.58 3.06 5.86
C VAL A 189 -12.01 2.74 6.29
N ASN A 190 -12.35 2.84 7.58
CA ASN A 190 -13.73 2.69 8.06
C ASN A 190 -14.67 3.76 7.48
N GLN A 191 -14.23 5.03 7.40
CA GLN A 191 -15.00 6.08 6.73
C GLN A 191 -15.20 5.77 5.24
N PHE A 192 -14.18 5.26 4.55
CA PHE A 192 -14.28 4.86 3.15
C PHE A 192 -15.24 3.69 2.95
N ASN A 193 -15.20 2.68 3.83
CA ASN A 193 -16.16 1.58 3.83
C ASN A 193 -17.60 2.08 3.93
N ARG A 194 -17.86 3.04 4.83
CA ARG A 194 -19.19 3.64 4.98
C ARG A 194 -19.65 4.31 3.69
N LEU A 195 -18.80 5.14 3.09
CA LEU A 195 -19.11 5.81 1.82
C LEU A 195 -19.29 4.82 0.67
N ALA A 196 -18.49 3.76 0.62
CA ALA A 196 -18.64 2.69 -0.37
C ALA A 196 -20.01 2.00 -0.26
N ILE A 197 -20.46 1.68 0.96
CA ILE A 197 -21.78 1.08 1.20
C ILE A 197 -22.90 2.00 0.72
N GLU A 198 -22.82 3.30 1.00
CA GLU A 198 -23.79 4.28 0.49
C GLU A 198 -23.83 4.25 -1.05
N SER A 199 -22.66 4.24 -1.70
CA SER A 199 -22.54 4.16 -3.16
C SER A 199 -23.10 2.86 -3.73
N TRP A 200 -22.83 1.70 -3.11
CA TRP A 200 -23.35 0.40 -3.53
C TRP A 200 -24.87 0.31 -3.42
N ASN A 201 -25.45 1.02 -2.45
CA ASN A 201 -26.90 1.16 -2.30
C ASN A 201 -27.50 2.19 -3.29
N GLY A 202 -26.73 2.70 -4.23
CA GLY A 202 -27.16 3.67 -5.24
C GLY A 202 -27.39 5.09 -4.70
N ARG A 203 -26.89 5.40 -3.49
CA ARG A 203 -27.03 6.73 -2.90
C ARG A 203 -25.88 7.63 -3.34
N SER A 204 -26.21 8.91 -3.51
CA SER A 204 -25.21 9.92 -3.85
C SER A 204 -24.28 10.19 -2.66
N LEU A 205 -22.98 10.35 -2.93
CA LEU A 205 -21.98 10.72 -1.92
C LEU A 205 -21.85 12.24 -1.73
N GLU A 206 -22.57 13.04 -2.52
CA GLU A 206 -22.50 14.50 -2.49
C GLU A 206 -22.74 15.11 -1.09
N PRO A 207 -23.66 14.61 -0.25
CA PRO A 207 -23.86 15.14 1.10
C PRO A 207 -22.64 15.00 2.01
N TYR A 208 -21.75 14.05 1.73
CA TYR A 208 -20.57 13.76 2.55
C TYR A 208 -19.32 14.51 2.12
N ARG A 209 -19.33 15.22 0.99
CA ARG A 209 -18.17 15.91 0.41
C ARG A 209 -17.45 16.84 1.38
N GLY A 210 -18.20 17.66 2.13
CA GLY A 210 -17.61 18.61 3.06
C GLY A 210 -16.84 17.92 4.19
N HIS A 211 -17.44 16.88 4.77
CA HIS A 211 -16.78 16.07 5.80
C HIS A 211 -15.58 15.31 5.24
N PHE A 212 -15.74 14.71 4.06
CA PHE A 212 -14.68 13.99 3.37
C PHE A 212 -13.46 14.88 3.08
N ALA A 213 -13.67 16.08 2.55
CA ALA A 213 -12.60 17.03 2.29
C ALA A 213 -11.83 17.40 3.57
N ALA A 214 -12.56 17.70 4.66
CA ALA A 214 -11.94 17.99 5.96
C ALA A 214 -11.13 16.80 6.50
N LEU A 215 -11.64 15.58 6.33
CA LEU A 215 -10.95 14.35 6.72
C LEU A 215 -9.65 14.15 5.93
N MET A 216 -9.67 14.43 4.62
CA MET A 216 -8.47 14.34 3.77
C MET A 216 -7.45 15.43 4.09
N GLU A 217 -7.89 16.67 4.35
CA GLU A 217 -7.01 17.75 4.83
C GLU A 217 -6.37 17.41 6.18
N MET A 218 -7.10 16.74 7.08
CA MET A 218 -6.56 16.29 8.37
C MET A 218 -5.55 15.15 8.20
N THR A 219 -5.79 14.24 7.26
CA THR A 219 -4.97 13.04 7.05
C THR A 219 -3.68 13.34 6.30
N PHE A 220 -3.76 14.10 5.21
CA PHE A 220 -2.64 14.34 4.29
C PHE A 220 -2.04 15.74 4.44
N GLY A 221 -2.74 16.66 5.12
CA GLY A 221 -2.34 18.06 5.22
C GLY A 221 -2.55 18.84 3.92
N THR A 222 -2.37 20.15 3.99
CA THR A 222 -2.45 21.07 2.84
C THR A 222 -1.12 21.73 2.51
N SER A 223 -0.13 21.59 3.39
CA SER A 223 1.18 22.22 3.21
C SER A 223 2.07 21.41 2.28
N PRO A 224 3.00 22.06 1.56
CA PRO A 224 4.01 21.36 0.78
C PRO A 224 4.77 20.36 1.65
N THR A 225 4.92 19.14 1.14
CA THR A 225 5.69 18.09 1.81
C THR A 225 7.09 18.03 1.23
N ILE A 226 8.09 18.06 2.10
CA ILE A 226 9.47 17.80 1.70
C ILE A 226 9.60 16.28 1.55
N PRO A 227 9.97 15.77 0.36
CA PRO A 227 10.16 14.34 0.18
C PRO A 227 11.15 13.83 1.22
N ASN A 228 10.75 12.80 1.98
CA ASN A 228 11.69 12.19 2.92
C ASN A 228 12.83 11.50 2.15
N GLN A 229 13.93 11.12 2.81
CA GLN A 229 15.08 10.53 2.10
C GLN A 229 14.73 9.26 1.32
N ALA A 230 13.71 8.51 1.74
CA ALA A 230 13.25 7.33 1.02
C ALA A 230 12.48 7.68 -0.25
N GLU A 231 11.62 8.70 -0.17
CA GLU A 231 10.91 9.25 -1.33
C GLU A 231 11.84 9.97 -2.30
N SER A 232 12.87 10.64 -1.80
CA SER A 232 13.84 11.37 -2.63
C SER A 232 14.84 10.45 -3.34
N ASN A 233 15.24 9.33 -2.72
CA ASN A 233 16.30 8.47 -3.25
C ASN A 233 15.81 7.10 -3.72
N GLY A 234 14.50 6.82 -3.62
CA GLY A 234 13.92 5.49 -3.84
C GLY A 234 14.45 4.45 -2.85
N ARG A 235 14.84 4.86 -1.63
CA ARG A 235 15.55 4.03 -0.63
C ARG A 235 14.98 4.18 0.78
N GLU A 236 14.19 3.23 1.21
CA GLU A 236 13.85 2.96 2.61
C GLU A 236 15.04 2.36 3.36
N TYR A 237 15.41 2.98 4.47
CA TYR A 237 16.49 2.55 5.36
C TYR A 237 16.03 1.44 6.29
#